data_AF-A0A7X6TTH3-F1
#
_entry.id   AF-A0A7X6TTH3-F1
#
_cell.length_a   1.000
_cell.length_b   1.000
_cell.length_c   1.000
_cell.angle_alpha   90.00
_cell.angle_beta   90.00
_cell.angle_gamma   90.00
#
_symmetry.space_group_name_H-M   'P 1'
#
loop_
_entity.id
_entity.type
_entity.pdbx_description
1 polymer ?
#
loop_
_entity_poly.entity_id
_entity_poly.type
_entity_poly.pdbx_seq_one_letter_code
_entity_poly.pdbx_strand_id
1 'polypeptide(L)' 'MEDFVNIPKTKRGQKTMDNIVRSAEGLFFEKGYHASSIIDITNEANIALGTFYIYFKDKYSLYK' A
#
# COMPACT_ATOMS: atom_id res chain seq x y z
N MET A 1 -19.37 8.11 -1.82
CA MET A 1 -18.59 7.14 -1.02
C MET A 1 -17.15 7.47 -1.32
N GLU A 2 -16.32 7.84 -0.34
CA GLU A 2 -14.92 8.19 -0.64
C GLU A 2 -14.20 6.95 -1.17
N ASP A 3 -13.69 7.02 -2.39
CA ASP A 3 -12.84 5.97 -2.95
C ASP A 3 -11.46 6.08 -2.30
N PHE A 4 -11.16 5.14 -1.40
CA PHE A 4 -9.89 5.05 -0.69
C PHE A 4 -8.77 4.44 -1.55
N VAL A 5 -9.14 3.83 -2.67
CA VAL A 5 -8.25 3.04 -3.54
C VAL A 5 -8.52 3.36 -5.01
N ASN A 6 -7.48 3.69 -5.76
CA ASN A 6 -7.51 3.85 -7.21
C ASN A 6 -7.07 2.54 -7.89
N ILE A 7 -8.03 1.86 -8.53
CA ILE A 7 -7.80 0.53 -9.11
C ILE A 7 -6.99 0.63 -10.42
N PRO A 8 -5.85 -0.08 -10.53
CA PRO A 8 -5.04 -0.10 -11.74
C PRO A 8 -5.76 -0.74 -12.93
N LYS A 9 -5.61 -0.13 -14.11
CA LYS A 9 -6.17 -0.64 -15.37
C LYS A 9 -5.26 -1.61 -16.12
N THR A 10 -4.02 -1.79 -15.67
CA THR A 10 -3.00 -2.60 -16.35
C THR A 10 -2.51 -3.73 -15.46
N LYS A 11 -2.08 -4.85 -16.07
CA LYS A 11 -1.49 -5.98 -15.33
C LYS A 11 -0.27 -5.58 -14.50
N ARG A 12 0.56 -4.67 -15.03
CA ARG A 12 1.73 -4.13 -14.30
C ARG A 12 1.28 -3.35 -13.07
N GLY A 13 0.29 -2.47 -13.22
CA GLY A 13 -0.26 -1.69 -12.11
C GLY A 13 -0.89 -2.58 -11.03
N GLN A 14 -1.62 -3.62 -11.45
CA GLN A 14 -2.19 -4.61 -10.54
C GLN A 14 -1.10 -5.30 -9.72
N LYS A 15 -0.04 -5.79 -10.39
CA LYS A 15 1.10 -6.40 -9.71
C LYS A 15 1.77 -5.47 -8.70
N THR A 16 1.91 -4.17 -9.02
CA THR A 16 2.43 -3.18 -8.07
C THR A 16 1.49 -2.99 -6.88
N MET A 17 0.19 -2.84 -7.11
CA MET A 17 -0.80 -2.69 -6.04
C MET A 17 -0.82 -3.91 -5.12
N ASP A 18 -0.83 -5.13 -5.68
CA ASP A 18 -0.77 -6.38 -4.92
C ASP A 18 0.50 -6.47 -4.07
N ASN A 19 1.62 -5.95 -4.57
CA ASN A 19 2.87 -5.93 -3.81
C ASN A 19 2.81 -4.99 -2.60
N ILE A 20 2.19 -3.82 -2.77
CA ILE A 20 1.97 -2.86 -1.67
C ILE A 20 1.08 -3.51 -0.60
N VAL A 21 -0.02 -4.13 -1.00
CA VAL A 21 -0.95 -4.80 -0.07
C VAL A 21 -0.24 -5.89 0.71
N ARG A 22 0.47 -6.81 0.05
CA ARG A 22 1.21 -7.88 0.72
C ARG A 22 2.26 -7.36 1.71
N SER A 23 2.98 -6.30 1.32
CA SER A 23 4.01 -5.68 2.18
C SER A 23 3.38 -5.02 3.41
N ALA A 24 2.24 -4.35 3.23
CA ALA A 24 1.49 -3.75 4.32
C ALA A 24 0.92 -4.81 5.28
N GLU A 25 0.33 -5.88 4.76
CA GLU A 25 -0.15 -7.01 5.58
C GLU A 25 0.96 -7.60 6.45
N GLY A 26 2.15 -7.83 5.89
CA GLY A 26 3.31 -8.32 6.64
C GLY A 26 3.72 -7.39 7.77
N LEU A 27 3.86 -6.09 7.48
CA LEU A 27 4.22 -5.09 8.49
C LEU A 27 3.14 -4.88 9.56
N PHE A 28 1.87 -4.95 9.16
CA PHE A 28 0.74 -4.86 10.10
C PHE A 28 0.71 -6.07 11.02
N PHE A 29 1.02 -7.27 10.50
CA PHE A 29 1.14 -8.48 11.31
C PHE A 29 2.34 -8.43 12.27
N GLU A 30 3.51 -7.99 11.81
CA GLU A 30 4.74 -8.04 12.60
C GLU A 30 4.79 -7.02 13.74
N LYS A 31 4.43 -5.76 13.46
CA LYS A 31 4.56 -4.64 14.43
C LYS A 31 3.29 -3.85 14.67
N GLY A 32 2.19 -4.19 14.01
CA GLY A 32 0.90 -3.52 14.16
C GLY A 32 0.70 -2.30 13.26
N TYR A 33 -0.57 -1.95 13.04
CA TYR A 33 -0.96 -0.82 12.19
C TYR A 33 -0.36 0.51 12.67
N HIS A 34 -0.39 0.80 13.97
CA HIS A 34 0.08 2.10 14.46
C HIS A 34 1.61 2.28 14.35
N ALA A 35 2.39 1.20 14.49
CA ALA A 35 3.86 1.23 14.43
C ALA A 35 4.44 1.08 13.01
N SER A 36 3.59 0.84 12.01
CA SER A 36 3.97 0.82 10.60
C SER A 36 3.69 2.17 9.94
N SER A 37 4.58 2.58 9.04
CA SER A 37 4.45 3.82 8.27
C SER A 37 4.29 3.51 6.78
N ILE A 38 3.80 4.48 6.00
CA ILE A 38 3.77 4.38 4.53
C ILE A 38 5.20 4.18 3.99
N ILE A 39 6.19 4.81 4.62
CA ILE A 39 7.60 4.67 4.24
C ILE A 39 8.07 3.22 4.41
N ASP A 40 7.75 2.58 5.53
CA ASP A 40 8.07 1.16 5.75
C ASP A 40 7.47 0.28 4.66
N ILE A 41 6.19 0.50 4.35
CA ILE A 41 5.45 -0.25 3.33
C ILE A 41 6.11 -0.06 1.95
N THR A 42 6.48 1.16 1.58
CA THR A 42 7.09 1.44 0.29
C THR A 42 8.50 0.86 0.17
N ASN A 43 9.26 0.83 1.27
CA ASN A 43 10.58 0.22 1.32
C ASN A 43 10.47 -1.31 1.17
N GLU A 44 9.57 -1.95 1.92
CA GLU A 44 9.32 -3.39 1.85
C GLU A 44 8.79 -3.80 0.46
N ALA A 45 7.90 -2.99 -0.12
CA ALA A 45 7.38 -3.21 -1.47
C ALA A 45 8.38 -2.85 -2.59
N ASN A 46 9.56 -2.31 -2.26
CA ASN A 46 10.57 -1.85 -3.21
C ASN A 46 10.00 -0.90 -4.28
N ILE A 47 9.29 0.14 -3.85
CA ILE A 47 8.73 1.18 -4.72
C ILE A 47 9.06 2.58 -4.20
N ALA A 48 8.97 3.58 -5.07
CA ALA A 48 9.04 4.97 -4.65
C ALA A 48 7.77 5.39 -3.89
N LEU A 49 7.91 6.31 -2.94
CA LEU A 49 6.79 6.83 -2.15
C LEU A 49 5.65 7.39 -3.02
N GLY A 50 5.97 8.10 -4.11
CA GLY A 50 4.96 8.62 -5.04
C GLY A 50 4.12 7.53 -5.70
N THR A 51 4.67 6.32 -5.87
CA THR A 51 3.95 5.17 -6.45
C THR A 51 2.85 4.67 -5.51
N PHE A 52 3.01 4.78 -4.20
CA PHE A 52 1.96 4.45 -3.23
C PHE A 52 0.71 5.30 -3.47
N TYR A 53 0.90 6.61 -3.60
CA TYR A 53 -0.18 7.59 -3.75
C TYR A 53 -0.91 7.52 -5.10
N ILE A 54 -0.40 6.74 -6.06
CA ILE A 54 -1.15 6.39 -7.27
C ILE A 54 -2.36 5.51 -6.91
N TYR A 55 -2.22 4.63 -5.92
CA TYR A 55 -3.21 3.61 -5.57
C TYR A 55 -3.95 3.92 -4.27
N PHE A 56 -3.27 4.44 -3.25
CA PHE A 56 -3.82 4.59 -1.91
C PHE A 56 -3.71 6.04 -1.44
N LYS A 57 -4.81 6.59 -0.91
CA LYS A 57 -4.84 7.96 -0.36
C LYS A 57 -3.98 8.07 0.91
N ASP A 58 -4.04 7.06 1.76
CA ASP A 58 -3.33 7.01 3.02
C ASP A 58 -3.10 5.56 3.47
N LYS A 59 -2.49 5.37 4.65
CA LYS A 59 -2.26 4.05 5.24
C LYS A 59 -3.57 3.35 5.64
N TYR A 60 -4.62 4.11 5.96
CA TYR A 60 -5.91 3.54 6.36
C TYR A 60 -6.60 2.83 5.20
N SER A 61 -6.37 3.29 3.96
CA SER A 61 -6.80 2.59 2.75
C SER A 61 -6.32 1.13 2.63
N LEU A 62 -5.23 0.74 3.32
CA LEU A 62 -4.72 -0.63 3.33
C LEU A 62 -5.22 -1.47 4.50
N TYR A 63 -5.80 -0.84 5.52
CA TYR A 63 -6.28 -1.51 6.73
C TYR A 63 -7.77 -1.86 6.65
N LYS A 64 -8.54 -1.11 5.84
CA LYS A 64 -9.99 -1.22 5.74
C LYS A 64 -10.43 -2.29 4.74
#